data_AF-A0A5J4R792-F1
#
_entry.id   AF-A0A5J4R792-F1
#
_cell.length_a   1.000
_cell.length_b   1.000
_cell.length_c   1.000
_cell.angle_alpha   90.00
_cell.angle_beta   90.00
_cell.angle_gamma   90.00
#
_symmetry.space_group_name_H-M   'P 1'
#
loop_
_entity.id
_entity.type
_entity.pdbx_description
1 polymer ?
#
loop_
_entity_poly.entity_id
_entity_poly.type
_entity_poly.pdbx_seq_one_letter_code
_entity_poly.pdbx_strand_id
1 'polypeptide(L)'
;MMIVNWKNFDLKYDKCEQWAFEQMSYLLFCAEFDNRIGLFRYKNQTGLETEPIEKNGIFYGFQSKYYTTSISKNKDDIIDSIQKAKTKDNHLNVIYLYLN
;
A
#
# COMPACT_ATOMS: atom_id res chain seq x y z
N MET A 1 -7.30 -19.12 7.34
CA MET A 1 -6.17 -18.17 7.47
C MET A 1 -5.05 -18.67 6.58
N MET A 2 -4.68 -17.93 5.53
CA MET A 2 -3.49 -18.26 4.74
C MET A 2 -2.27 -17.69 5.46
N ILE A 3 -1.25 -18.53 5.70
CA ILE A 3 0.04 -18.08 6.21
C ILE A 3 0.93 -17.82 5.00
N VAL A 4 1.33 -16.56 4.80
CA VAL A 4 2.32 -16.22 3.78
C VAL A 4 3.70 -16.53 4.33
N ASN A 5 4.50 -17.28 3.56
CA ASN A 5 5.90 -17.50 3.88
C ASN A 5 6.75 -16.45 3.15
N TRP A 6 7.20 -15.43 3.88
CA TRP A 6 7.99 -14.34 3.32
C TRP A 6 9.32 -14.80 2.74
N LYS A 7 9.95 -15.87 3.26
CA LYS A 7 11.18 -16.40 2.65
C LYS A 7 10.93 -16.97 1.26
N ASN A 8 9.81 -17.64 1.05
CA ASN A 8 9.44 -18.13 -0.29
C ASN A 8 9.05 -16.96 -1.21
N PHE A 9 8.44 -15.91 -0.66
CA PHE A 9 8.14 -14.70 -1.40
C PHE A 9 9.43 -14.02 -1.88
N ASP A 10 10.39 -13.81 -0.97
CA ASP A 10 11.71 -13.22 -1.27
C ASP A 10 12.41 -14.01 -2.38
N LEU A 11 12.52 -15.34 -2.24
CA LEU A 11 13.16 -16.19 -3.25
C LEU A 11 12.48 -16.12 -4.62
N LYS A 12 11.15 -16.00 -4.65
CA LYS A 12 10.38 -15.94 -5.90
C LYS A 12 10.54 -14.59 -6.60
N TYR A 13 10.70 -13.52 -5.85
CA TYR A 13 10.75 -12.14 -6.36
C TYR A 13 12.09 -11.47 -6.08
N ASP A 14 13.20 -12.22 -6.13
CA ASP A 14 14.55 -11.71 -5.86
C ASP A 14 14.80 -10.37 -6.59
N LYS A 15 15.15 -9.34 -5.80
CA LYS A 15 15.40 -7.94 -6.23
C LYS A 15 14.17 -7.16 -6.73
N CYS A 16 13.00 -7.77 -6.67
CA CYS A 16 11.72 -7.22 -7.08
C CYS A 16 10.67 -7.34 -5.96
N GLU A 17 11.09 -7.57 -4.72
CA GLU A 17 10.21 -7.92 -3.59
C GLU A 17 9.28 -6.75 -3.25
N GLN A 18 9.82 -5.53 -3.19
CA GLN A 18 9.03 -4.31 -2.94
C GLN A 18 7.94 -4.13 -3.99
N TRP A 19 8.30 -4.25 -5.27
CA TRP A 19 7.36 -4.15 -6.37
C TRP A 19 6.29 -5.25 -6.31
N ALA A 20 6.71 -6.50 -6.11
CA ALA A 20 5.78 -7.62 -6.01
C ALA A 20 4.81 -7.47 -4.82
N PHE A 21 5.31 -6.93 -3.71
CA PHE A 21 4.51 -6.67 -2.52
C PHE A 21 3.51 -5.54 -2.77
N GLU A 22 3.91 -4.45 -3.44
CA GLU A 22 3.00 -3.40 -3.91
C GLU A 22 1.88 -3.95 -4.80
N GLN A 23 2.21 -4.83 -5.75
CA GLN A 23 1.21 -5.49 -6.59
C GLN A 23 0.21 -6.32 -5.77
N MET A 24 0.72 -7.06 -4.77
CA MET A 24 -0.12 -7.87 -3.90
C MET A 24 -1.02 -7.02 -3.01
N SER A 25 -0.47 -5.97 -2.38
CA SER A 25 -1.19 -5.00 -1.56
C SER A 25 -2.29 -4.29 -2.36
N TYR A 26 -2.00 -3.91 -3.61
CA TYR A 26 -3.00 -3.34 -4.51
C TYR A 26 -4.19 -4.28 -4.76
N LEU A 27 -3.92 -5.56 -5.03
CA LEU A 27 -4.98 -6.54 -5.29
C LEU A 27 -5.81 -6.78 -4.03
N LEU A 28 -5.15 -6.82 -2.86
CA LEU A 28 -5.83 -6.93 -1.57
C LEU A 28 -6.74 -5.73 -1.31
N PHE A 29 -6.23 -4.51 -1.51
CA PHE A 29 -7.01 -3.28 -1.38
C PHE A 29 -8.22 -3.29 -2.31
N CYS A 30 -8.05 -3.63 -3.60
CA CYS A 30 -9.16 -3.73 -4.53
C CYS A 30 -10.21 -4.75 -4.04
N ALA A 31 -9.78 -5.91 -3.53
CA ALA A 31 -10.68 -6.93 -2.99
C ALA A 31 -11.44 -6.47 -1.73
N GLU A 32 -10.79 -5.74 -0.83
CA GLU A 32 -11.42 -5.18 0.39
C GLU A 32 -12.56 -4.20 0.06
N PHE A 33 -12.50 -3.55 -1.11
CA PHE A 33 -13.52 -2.63 -1.60
C PHE A 33 -14.48 -3.24 -2.64
N ASP A 34 -14.41 -4.56 -2.87
CA ASP A 34 -15.12 -5.30 -3.95
C ASP A 34 -14.96 -4.64 -5.33
N ASN A 35 -13.81 -4.00 -5.55
CA ASN A 35 -13.45 -3.42 -6.83
C ASN A 35 -12.77 -4.47 -7.71
N ARG A 36 -13.53 -5.05 -8.63
CA ARG A 36 -13.04 -6.10 -9.55
C ARG A 36 -12.45 -5.57 -10.86
N ILE A 37 -12.63 -4.28 -11.15
CA ILE A 37 -12.11 -3.62 -12.36
C ILE A 37 -10.72 -3.00 -12.14
N GLY A 38 -10.30 -2.89 -10.88
CA GLY A 38 -9.03 -2.25 -10.49
C GLY A 38 -9.15 -0.73 -10.38
N LEU A 39 -8.07 -0.09 -9.93
CA LEU A 39 -7.95 1.35 -9.85
C LEU A 39 -6.99 1.87 -10.92
N PHE A 40 -7.28 3.09 -11.38
CA PHE A 40 -6.36 3.79 -12.26
C PHE A 40 -5.06 4.09 -11.51
N ARG A 41 -3.92 3.73 -12.12
CA ARG A 41 -2.59 3.91 -11.54
C ARG A 41 -1.89 5.08 -12.22
N TYR A 42 -1.57 6.12 -11.46
CA TYR A 42 -0.62 7.15 -11.91
C TYR A 42 0.74 6.90 -11.28
N LYS A 43 1.74 6.54 -12.09
CA LYS A 43 3.12 6.22 -11.68
C LYS A 43 3.86 7.39 -10.97
N ASN A 44 3.27 8.59 -10.93
CA ASN A 44 3.89 9.83 -10.42
C ASN A 44 3.21 10.39 -9.15
N GLN A 45 2.36 9.63 -8.47
CA GLN A 45 1.78 10.07 -7.19
C GLN A 45 2.77 9.82 -6.05
N THR A 46 3.67 10.76 -5.80
CA THR A 46 4.43 10.78 -4.53
C THR A 46 3.44 10.64 -3.37
N GLY A 47 3.53 9.64 -2.51
CA GLY A 47 2.74 9.52 -1.28
C GLY A 47 1.59 8.48 -1.27
N LEU A 48 1.01 8.11 -2.42
CA LEU A 48 0.02 7.04 -2.54
C LEU A 48 0.29 6.22 -3.81
N GLU A 49 -0.02 4.93 -3.78
CA GLU A 49 0.25 4.05 -4.92
C GLU A 49 -0.80 4.20 -6.05
N THR A 50 -2.02 4.63 -5.71
CA THR A 50 -3.14 4.83 -6.63
C THR A 50 -4.01 6.02 -6.22
N GLU A 51 -4.89 6.45 -7.13
CA GLU A 51 -6.01 7.34 -6.77
C GLU A 51 -6.85 6.71 -5.63
N PRO A 52 -7.37 7.51 -4.69
CA PRO A 52 -8.25 7.01 -3.65
C PRO A 52 -9.57 6.47 -4.22
N ILE A 53 -10.13 5.46 -3.56
CA ILE A 53 -11.50 4.99 -3.77
C ILE A 53 -12.44 5.88 -2.96
N GLU A 54 -13.45 6.46 -3.61
CA GLU A 54 -14.59 7.05 -2.90
C GLU A 54 -15.65 5.99 -2.62
N LYS A 55 -16.10 5.89 -1.37
CA LYS A 55 -17.26 5.10 -0.97
C LYS A 55 -18.07 5.86 0.06
N ASN A 56 -19.31 6.21 -0.29
CA ASN A 56 -20.22 6.98 0.56
C ASN A 56 -19.63 8.32 1.03
N GLY A 57 -18.92 9.04 0.16
CA GLY A 57 -18.27 10.32 0.50
C GLY A 57 -17.00 10.20 1.35
N ILE A 58 -16.51 8.98 1.60
CA ILE A 58 -15.22 8.73 2.27
C ILE A 58 -14.20 8.30 1.22
N PHE A 59 -13.05 8.96 1.20
CA PHE A 59 -11.93 8.65 0.31
C PHE A 59 -10.90 7.78 1.03
N TYR A 60 -10.62 6.63 0.41
CA TYR A 60 -9.74 5.59 0.92
C TYR A 60 -8.54 5.43 -0.01
N GLY A 61 -7.33 5.52 0.52
CA GLY A 61 -6.11 5.20 -0.19
C GLY A 61 -5.35 4.08 0.50
N PHE A 62 -4.28 3.60 -0.14
CA PHE A 62 -3.37 2.66 0.50
C PHE A 62 -1.91 2.99 0.25
N GLN A 63 -1.09 2.46 1.15
CA GLN A 63 0.37 2.45 1.08
C GLN A 63 0.84 1.01 1.26
N SER A 64 1.92 0.67 0.57
CA SER A 64 2.55 -0.64 0.66
C SER A 64 4.00 -0.47 1.07
N LYS A 65 4.41 -1.08 2.19
CA LYS A 65 5.80 -0.99 2.67
C LYS A 65 6.33 -2.38 2.97
N TYR A 66 7.38 -2.76 2.23
CA TYR A 66 8.09 -4.02 2.44
C TYR A 66 9.38 -3.76 3.23
N TYR A 67 9.42 -4.20 4.48
CA TYR A 67 10.56 -4.02 5.37
C TYR A 67 11.25 -5.35 5.68
N THR A 68 12.58 -5.36 5.59
CA THR A 68 13.43 -6.46 6.06
C THR A 68 13.97 -6.22 7.48
N THR A 69 13.58 -5.09 8.09
CA THR A 69 13.92 -4.68 9.45
C THR A 69 12.66 -4.56 10.31
N SER A 70 12.81 -4.46 11.63
CA SER A 70 11.66 -4.33 12.53
C SER A 70 10.87 -3.04 12.27
N ILE A 71 9.53 -3.11 12.38
CA ILE A 71 8.63 -1.95 12.20
C ILE A 71 9.07 -0.76 13.07
N SER A 72 9.55 -1.01 14.28
CA SER A 72 10.06 0.03 15.18
C SER A 72 11.19 0.88 14.58
N LYS A 73 12.07 0.29 13.75
CA LYS A 73 13.16 0.99 13.08
C LYS A 73 12.69 1.82 11.88
N ASN A 74 11.51 1.50 11.33
CA ASN A 74 10.93 2.20 10.19
C ASN A 74 9.79 3.16 10.59
N LYS A 75 9.58 3.39 11.89
CA LYS A 75 8.52 4.25 12.41
C LYS A 75 8.51 5.62 11.73
N ASP A 76 9.68 6.25 11.61
CA ASP A 76 9.78 7.59 11.05
C ASP A 76 9.48 7.61 9.54
N ASP A 77 9.87 6.57 8.80
CA ASP A 77 9.50 6.40 7.38
C ASP A 77 7.98 6.22 7.20
N ILE A 78 7.36 5.44 8.08
CA ILE A 78 5.89 5.26 8.07
C ILE A 78 5.20 6.60 8.32
N ILE A 79 5.60 7.32 9.37
CA ILE A 79 5.01 8.63 9.72
C ILE A 79 5.19 9.63 8.57
N ASP A 80 6.39 9.76 8.02
CA ASP A 80 6.69 10.65 6.89
C ASP A 80 5.84 10.29 5.66
N SER A 81 5.68 9.00 5.34
CA SER A 81 4.85 8.57 4.23
C SER A 81 3.37 8.95 4.42
N ILE A 82 2.82 8.81 5.62
CA ILE A 82 1.43 9.19 5.94
C ILE A 82 1.26 10.72 5.84
N GLN A 83 2.24 11.49 6.35
CA GLN A 83 2.22 12.95 6.25
C GLN A 83 2.25 13.43 4.80
N LYS A 84 3.07 12.80 3.96
CA LYS A 84 3.15 13.08 2.51
C LYS A 84 1.83 12.79 1.80
N ALA A 85 1.20 11.65 2.09
CA ALA A 85 -0.11 11.30 1.52
C ALA A 85 -1.16 12.37 1.87
N LYS A 86 -1.26 12.72 3.16
CA LYS A 86 -2.22 13.72 3.64
C LYS A 86 -1.98 15.12 3.07
N THR A 87 -0.72 15.52 2.90
CA THR A 87 -0.37 16.85 2.36
C THR A 87 -0.75 16.99 0.89
N LYS A 88 -0.69 15.89 0.13
CA LYS A 88 -0.99 15.90 -1.30
C LYS A 88 -2.46 15.77 -1.61
N ASP A 89 -3.19 14.99 -0.81
CA ASP A 89 -4.62 14.84 -0.96
C ASP A 89 -5.32 15.14 0.37
N ASN A 90 -5.83 16.37 0.46
CA ASN A 90 -6.58 16.84 1.62
C ASN A 90 -7.96 16.18 1.76
N HIS A 91 -8.44 15.48 0.72
CA HIS A 91 -9.72 14.79 0.75
C HIS A 91 -9.58 13.34 1.26
N LEU A 92 -8.36 12.81 1.34
CA LEU A 92 -8.07 11.49 1.85
C LEU A 92 -8.49 11.35 3.33
N ASN A 93 -9.47 10.48 3.59
CA ASN A 93 -10.00 10.27 4.94
C ASN A 93 -9.34 9.09 5.65
N VAL A 94 -9.01 8.03 4.91
CA VAL A 94 -8.50 6.77 5.45
C VAL A 94 -7.34 6.26 4.60
N ILE A 95 -6.28 5.80 5.26
CA ILE A 95 -5.13 5.15 4.63
C ILE A 95 -5.00 3.73 5.16
N TYR A 96 -5.02 2.76 4.26
CA TYR A 96 -4.63 1.38 4.53
C TYR A 96 -3.11 1.25 4.38
N LEU A 97 -2.43 0.80 5.43
CA LEU A 97 -0.99 0.53 5.38
C LEU A 97 -0.76 -0.99 5.43
N TYR A 98 -0.29 -1.56 4.33
CA TYR A 98 0.06 -2.98 4.25
C TYR A 98 1.56 -3.16 4.53
N LEU A 99 1.87 -4.06 5.47
CA LEU A 99 3.21 -4.44 5.91
C LEU A 99 3.36 -5.96 5.81
N ASN A 100 4.59 -6.44 5.57
CA ASN A 100 4.94 -7.87 5.63
C ASN A 100 5.23 -8.35 7.05
#